data_AF-A0A7J5JK48-F1
#
_entry.id   AF-A0A7J5JK48-F1
#
_cell.length_a   1.000
_cell.length_b   1.000
_cell.length_c   1.000
_cell.angle_alpha   90.00
_cell.angle_beta   90.00
_cell.angle_gamma   90.00
#
_symmetry.space_group_name_H-M   'P 1'
#
loop_
_entity.id
_entity.type
_entity.pdbx_description
1 polymer ?
#
loop_
_entity_poly.entity_id
_entity_poly.type
_entity_poly.pdbx_seq_one_letter_code
_entity_poly.pdbx_strand_id
1 'polypeptide(L)'
;MHIDFAPPSNGTYNNSGSCRQLANYMEHEDLERMEKGIYTEGFFNLVEDNIYKSKVIKDIDINIGQLLKTDAKFYAIHVSPSEKELQAMGNTEQEQAEAMKRYIREVFIPKYAKNFNKELSASNIKFYGKIHFDRGRSDNELNMHCHLIVSRKDQANKKKLSPLTNHKNTKSGIIKGGFDRVNLFQQIEQGFDKLFNYNRQPTESFDYRNTMKNGTIFENLNLQRQELQSSERKIEITQDSNQENSFSINLENEVVNNKKNSQTLTSLLSLVSSKADYTANFEEQIPKAKKKKKLRR
;
A
#
# COMPACT_ATOMS: atom_id res chain seq x y z
N MET A 1 -4.17 4.17 -2.15
CA MET A 1 -3.83 3.55 -0.85
C MET A 1 -2.40 3.07 -0.90
N HIS A 2 -1.53 3.53 -0.01
CA HIS A 2 -0.17 2.99 0.05
C HIS A 2 -0.11 1.82 1.04
N ILE A 3 0.30 0.64 0.55
CA ILE A 3 0.52 -0.53 1.38
C ILE A 3 1.93 -1.04 1.19
N ASP A 4 2.61 -1.26 2.30
CA ASP A 4 3.97 -1.74 2.34
C ASP A 4 4.11 -3.00 3.20
N PHE A 5 4.93 -3.93 2.74
CA PHE A 5 5.30 -5.11 3.50
C PHE A 5 6.71 -4.89 4.04
N ALA A 6 6.82 -4.54 5.32
CA ALA A 6 8.11 -4.17 5.88
C ALA A 6 9.10 -5.34 5.73
N PRO A 7 10.28 -5.09 5.14
CA PRO A 7 11.28 -6.13 4.97
C PRO A 7 11.78 -6.59 6.35
N PRO A 8 12.07 -7.89 6.52
CA PRO A 8 12.71 -8.38 7.74
C PRO A 8 14.01 -7.63 8.00
N SER A 9 14.20 -7.12 9.21
CA SER A 9 15.42 -6.42 9.61
C SER A 9 15.95 -6.96 10.94
N ASN A 10 17.13 -6.52 11.36
CA ASN A 10 17.66 -6.85 12.69
C ASN A 10 17.07 -5.97 13.81
N GLY A 11 16.24 -4.96 13.46
CA GLY A 11 15.63 -4.01 14.39
C GLY A 11 14.15 -4.31 14.64
N THR A 12 13.33 -3.26 14.67
CA THR A 12 11.89 -3.31 14.97
C THR A 12 11.11 -4.36 14.18
N TYR A 13 11.49 -4.58 12.92
CA TYR A 13 10.83 -5.51 12.01
C TYR A 13 11.49 -6.91 11.98
N ASN A 14 12.30 -7.25 12.99
CA ASN A 14 12.82 -8.61 13.14
C ASN A 14 11.68 -9.58 13.38
N ASN A 15 11.45 -10.45 12.40
CA ASN A 15 10.35 -11.39 12.43
C ASN A 15 10.80 -12.84 12.68
N SER A 16 12.08 -13.11 12.94
CA SER A 16 12.55 -14.46 13.25
C SER A 16 12.23 -14.89 14.70
N GLY A 17 11.98 -13.91 15.58
CA GLY A 17 11.65 -14.10 16.98
C GLY A 17 10.24 -13.63 17.36
N SER A 18 10.12 -13.15 18.60
CA SER A 18 8.89 -12.60 19.18
C SER A 18 8.46 -11.31 18.49
N CYS A 19 7.16 -11.10 18.32
CA CYS A 19 6.62 -9.83 17.80
C CYS A 19 6.62 -8.69 18.82
N ARG A 20 7.11 -8.93 20.05
CA ARG A 20 7.18 -7.96 21.14
C ARG A 20 7.86 -6.66 20.77
N GLN A 21 8.95 -6.71 20.01
CA GLN A 21 9.66 -5.49 19.62
C GLN A 21 8.78 -4.59 18.74
N LEU A 22 8.10 -5.18 17.76
CA LEU A 22 7.15 -4.47 16.91
C LEU A 22 5.93 -3.97 17.70
N ALA A 23 5.35 -4.81 18.56
CA ALA A 23 4.19 -4.43 19.37
C ALA A 23 4.52 -3.31 20.37
N ASN A 24 5.74 -3.30 20.93
CA ASN A 24 6.22 -2.18 21.75
C ASN A 24 6.38 -0.91 20.91
N TYR A 25 7.00 -1.01 19.74
CA TYR A 25 7.16 0.12 18.84
C TYR A 25 5.81 0.75 18.47
N MET A 26 4.80 -0.07 18.14
CA MET A 26 3.45 0.42 17.86
C MET A 26 2.83 1.14 19.07
N GLU A 27 3.01 0.67 20.31
CA GLU A 27 2.57 1.48 21.46
C GLU A 27 3.39 2.75 21.67
N HIS A 28 4.67 2.77 21.27
CA HIS A 28 5.52 3.95 21.44
C HIS A 28 5.12 5.11 20.53
N GLU A 29 4.55 4.83 19.35
CA GLU A 29 4.05 5.88 18.45
C GLU A 29 2.91 6.71 19.07
N ASP A 30 2.20 6.15 20.06
CA ASP A 30 1.10 6.83 20.75
C ASP A 30 1.55 7.62 21.99
N LEU A 31 2.81 7.49 22.42
CA LEU A 31 3.27 8.03 23.71
C LEU A 31 3.05 9.55 23.83
N GLU A 32 3.37 10.31 22.78
CA GLU A 32 3.18 11.77 22.80
C GLU A 32 1.70 12.17 22.92
N ARG A 33 0.78 11.40 22.31
CA ARG A 33 -0.66 11.64 22.43
C ARG A 33 -1.16 11.24 23.82
N MET A 34 -0.68 10.12 24.35
CA MET A 34 -1.01 9.65 25.70
C MET A 34 -0.54 10.64 26.78
N GLU A 35 0.67 11.19 26.66
CA GLU A 35 1.19 12.22 27.58
C GLU A 35 0.33 13.48 27.59
N LYS A 36 -0.24 13.85 26.44
CA LYS A 36 -1.17 14.97 26.30
C LYS A 36 -2.61 14.62 26.69
N GLY A 37 -2.88 13.38 27.12
CA GLY A 37 -4.23 12.91 27.44
C GLY A 37 -5.16 12.80 26.22
N ILE A 38 -4.60 12.77 25.01
CA ILE A 38 -5.34 12.66 23.76
C ILE A 38 -5.67 11.18 23.52
N TYR A 39 -6.86 10.94 22.97
CA TYR A 39 -7.32 9.60 22.60
C TYR A 39 -6.36 8.87 21.66
N THR A 40 -6.18 7.57 21.92
CA THR A 40 -5.39 6.64 21.10
C THR A 40 -6.15 5.33 20.92
N GLU A 41 -5.87 4.65 19.81
CA GLU A 41 -6.57 3.42 19.45
C GLU A 41 -5.93 2.19 20.09
N GLY A 42 -6.76 1.24 20.53
CA GLY A 42 -6.28 -0.07 20.99
C GLY A 42 -5.82 -0.95 19.82
N PHE A 43 -5.20 -2.09 20.13
CA PHE A 43 -5.06 -3.12 19.10
C PHE A 43 -6.43 -3.69 18.75
N PHE A 44 -6.61 -4.12 17.51
CA PHE A 44 -7.83 -4.77 17.04
C PHE A 44 -7.51 -6.00 16.20
N ASN A 45 -8.49 -6.89 16.01
CA ASN A 45 -8.41 -7.99 15.07
C ASN A 45 -9.69 -8.05 14.20
N LEU A 46 -9.99 -9.20 13.61
CA LEU A 46 -11.16 -9.37 12.74
C LEU A 46 -12.49 -9.06 13.45
N VAL A 47 -12.58 -9.28 14.76
CA VAL A 47 -13.84 -9.24 15.53
C VAL A 47 -13.74 -8.34 16.76
N GLU A 48 -12.59 -8.34 17.44
CA GLU A 48 -12.40 -7.64 18.71
C GLU A 48 -11.64 -6.32 18.51
N ASP A 49 -11.98 -5.34 19.32
CA ASP A 49 -11.28 -4.07 19.49
C ASP A 49 -10.66 -3.98 20.90
N ASN A 50 -9.81 -2.97 21.14
CA ASN A 50 -9.22 -2.69 22.46
C ASN A 50 -8.44 -3.85 23.09
N ILE A 51 -7.73 -4.61 22.26
CA ILE A 51 -6.93 -5.76 22.66
C ILE A 51 -5.63 -5.28 23.31
N TYR A 52 -5.30 -5.83 24.48
CA TYR A 52 -4.03 -5.55 25.14
C TYR A 52 -2.82 -6.12 24.37
N LYS A 53 -1.73 -5.35 24.31
CA LYS A 53 -0.46 -5.78 23.70
C LYS A 53 0.03 -7.14 24.20
N SER A 54 -0.10 -7.43 25.49
CA SER A 54 0.32 -8.72 26.06
C SER A 54 -0.39 -9.91 25.42
N LYS A 55 -1.69 -9.77 25.09
CA LYS A 55 -2.47 -10.76 24.37
C LYS A 55 -2.01 -10.87 22.92
N VAL A 56 -1.76 -9.75 22.24
CA VAL A 56 -1.20 -9.74 20.86
C VAL A 56 0.10 -10.54 20.80
N ILE A 57 1.04 -10.24 21.69
CA ILE A 57 2.36 -10.90 21.76
C ILE A 57 2.18 -12.39 21.98
N LYS A 58 1.41 -12.77 23.01
CA LYS A 58 1.16 -14.18 23.34
C LYS A 58 0.55 -14.92 22.14
N ASP A 59 -0.50 -14.36 21.55
CA ASP A 59 -1.27 -15.03 20.50
C ASP A 59 -0.48 -15.21 19.21
N ILE A 60 0.38 -14.26 18.83
CA ILE A 60 1.27 -14.38 17.66
C ILE A 60 2.44 -15.31 17.95
N ASP A 61 3.10 -15.16 19.11
CA ASP A 61 4.34 -15.90 19.41
C ASP A 61 4.11 -17.40 19.60
N ILE A 62 2.91 -17.82 20.02
CA ILE A 62 2.55 -19.26 20.10
C ILE A 62 2.14 -19.86 18.75
N ASN A 63 1.82 -19.04 17.73
CA ASN A 63 1.33 -19.50 16.43
C ASN A 63 2.47 -19.79 15.44
N ILE A 64 3.43 -20.62 15.86
CA ILE A 64 4.69 -20.84 15.12
C ILE A 64 4.92 -22.31 14.74
N GLY A 65 3.84 -23.09 14.64
CA GLY A 65 3.90 -24.54 14.43
C GLY A 65 4.71 -24.93 13.20
N GLN A 66 5.73 -25.78 13.43
CA GLN A 66 6.66 -26.28 12.42
C GLN A 66 7.49 -25.19 11.71
N LEU A 67 7.63 -24.01 12.33
CA LEU A 67 8.58 -22.99 11.90
C LEU A 67 9.93 -23.22 12.59
N LEU A 68 11.01 -23.13 11.83
CA LEU A 68 12.37 -23.23 12.35
C LEU A 68 12.77 -21.95 13.10
N LYS A 69 13.91 -21.95 13.79
CA LYS A 69 14.41 -20.76 14.49
C LYS A 69 14.60 -19.56 13.55
N THR A 70 15.15 -19.79 12.37
CA THR A 70 15.45 -18.77 11.35
C THR A 70 14.25 -18.39 10.50
N ASP A 71 13.15 -19.14 10.58
CA ASP A 71 11.94 -18.84 9.83
C ASP A 71 11.31 -17.54 10.34
N ALA A 72 10.84 -16.66 9.44
CA ALA A 72 9.90 -15.60 9.82
C ALA A 72 8.71 -16.19 10.60
N LYS A 73 8.23 -15.51 11.64
CA LYS A 73 7.10 -15.90 12.52
C LYS A 73 5.87 -15.05 12.24
N PHE A 74 6.09 -13.81 11.84
CA PHE A 74 5.05 -12.85 11.44
C PHE A 74 5.56 -11.95 10.30
N TYR A 75 4.68 -11.12 9.77
CA TYR A 75 4.98 -10.07 8.81
C TYR A 75 4.35 -8.78 9.30
N ALA A 76 5.10 -7.68 9.20
CA ALA A 76 4.59 -6.35 9.44
C ALA A 76 4.07 -5.76 8.13
N ILE A 77 2.91 -5.13 8.18
CA ILE A 77 2.28 -4.48 7.04
C ILE A 77 1.88 -3.07 7.45
N HIS A 78 2.21 -2.09 6.62
CA HIS A 78 1.76 -0.72 6.79
C HIS A 78 0.63 -0.43 5.82
N VAL A 79 -0.46 0.13 6.32
CA VAL A 79 -1.59 0.60 5.52
C VAL A 79 -1.72 2.10 5.73
N SER A 80 -1.45 2.86 4.68
CA SER A 80 -1.38 4.32 4.72
C SER A 80 -2.26 4.89 3.61
N PRO A 81 -3.52 5.26 3.91
CA PRO A 81 -4.35 5.97 2.96
C PRO A 81 -3.76 7.34 2.63
N SER A 82 -4.05 7.86 1.45
CA SER A 82 -3.78 9.27 1.15
C SER A 82 -4.77 10.18 1.87
N GLU A 83 -4.46 11.47 1.96
CA GLU A 83 -5.35 12.48 2.52
C GLU A 83 -6.78 12.42 1.93
N LYS A 84 -6.90 12.34 0.60
CA LYS A 84 -8.20 12.18 -0.08
C LYS A 84 -8.94 10.89 0.30
N GLU A 85 -8.20 9.81 0.58
CA GLU A 85 -8.79 8.55 1.02
C GLU A 85 -9.26 8.65 2.47
N LEU A 86 -8.51 9.35 3.33
CA LEU A 86 -8.94 9.65 4.71
C LEU A 86 -10.20 10.53 4.72
N GLN A 87 -10.27 11.55 3.86
CA GLN A 87 -11.49 12.36 3.69
C GLN A 87 -12.70 11.52 3.27
N ALA A 88 -12.49 10.49 2.43
CA ALA A 88 -13.55 9.55 2.06
C ALA A 88 -13.91 8.54 3.17
N MET A 89 -13.02 8.35 4.15
CA MET A 89 -13.27 7.50 5.32
C MET A 89 -14.08 8.20 6.42
N GLY A 90 -14.03 9.53 6.50
CA GLY A 90 -14.79 10.29 7.49
C GLY A 90 -14.29 11.73 7.66
N ASN A 91 -15.08 12.54 8.35
CA ASN A 91 -14.75 13.95 8.61
C ASN A 91 -13.98 14.15 9.93
N THR A 92 -14.05 13.17 10.83
CA THR A 92 -13.35 13.20 12.13
C THR A 92 -12.32 12.07 12.23
N GLU A 93 -11.32 12.24 13.10
CA GLU A 93 -10.35 11.18 13.41
C GLU A 93 -11.05 9.88 13.86
N GLN A 94 -12.12 9.97 14.66
CA GLN A 94 -12.84 8.79 15.14
C GLN A 94 -13.59 8.07 14.00
N GLU A 95 -14.29 8.82 13.15
CA GLU A 95 -14.96 8.24 11.97
C GLU A 95 -13.96 7.57 11.03
N GLN A 96 -12.82 8.23 10.78
CA GLN A 96 -11.75 7.69 9.96
C GLN A 96 -11.13 6.42 10.55
N ALA A 97 -10.94 6.35 11.88
CA ALA A 97 -10.40 5.18 12.55
C ALA A 97 -11.35 3.98 12.44
N GLU A 98 -12.64 4.20 12.67
CA GLU A 98 -13.68 3.15 12.50
C GLU A 98 -13.79 2.69 11.04
N ALA A 99 -13.76 3.63 10.10
CA ALA A 99 -13.72 3.33 8.67
C ALA A 99 -12.46 2.55 8.26
N MET A 100 -11.29 2.88 8.82
CA MET A 100 -10.06 2.13 8.60
C MET A 100 -10.17 0.70 9.14
N LYS A 101 -10.68 0.49 10.38
CA LYS A 101 -10.95 -0.86 10.91
C LYS A 101 -11.89 -1.63 9.99
N ARG A 102 -12.98 -1.00 9.52
CA ARG A 102 -13.93 -1.57 8.57
C ARG A 102 -13.24 -1.98 7.27
N TYR A 103 -12.43 -1.10 6.68
CA TYR A 103 -11.64 -1.39 5.48
C TYR A 103 -10.71 -2.60 5.67
N ILE A 104 -10.01 -2.66 6.80
CA ILE A 104 -9.13 -3.79 7.11
C ILE A 104 -9.91 -5.10 7.21
N ARG A 105 -11.04 -5.09 7.93
CA ARG A 105 -11.90 -6.26 8.19
C ARG A 105 -12.62 -6.76 6.93
N GLU A 106 -13.19 -5.86 6.13
CA GLU A 106 -14.09 -6.20 5.02
C GLU A 106 -13.38 -6.28 3.66
N VAL A 107 -12.25 -5.57 3.50
CA VAL A 107 -11.53 -5.52 2.22
C VAL A 107 -10.15 -6.14 2.36
N PHE A 108 -9.28 -5.54 3.17
CA PHE A 108 -7.86 -5.90 3.16
C PHE A 108 -7.62 -7.37 3.53
N ILE A 109 -8.09 -7.80 4.70
CA ILE A 109 -7.84 -9.17 5.21
C ILE A 109 -8.52 -10.25 4.34
N PRO A 110 -9.77 -10.08 3.86
CA PRO A 110 -10.37 -11.03 2.91
C PRO A 110 -9.60 -11.14 1.60
N LYS A 111 -9.14 -10.03 1.00
CA LYS A 111 -8.33 -10.06 -0.23
C LYS A 111 -6.95 -10.67 0.03
N TYR A 112 -6.32 -10.33 1.15
CA TYR A 112 -5.07 -10.91 1.61
C TYR A 112 -5.15 -12.44 1.73
N ALA A 113 -6.21 -12.96 2.36
CA ALA A 113 -6.42 -14.39 2.53
C ALA A 113 -6.58 -15.12 1.18
N LYS A 114 -7.46 -14.61 0.32
CA LYS A 114 -7.75 -15.20 -1.00
C LYS A 114 -6.52 -15.21 -1.91
N ASN A 115 -5.66 -14.19 -1.80
CA ASN A 115 -4.46 -14.05 -2.62
C ASN A 115 -3.43 -15.18 -2.42
N PHE A 116 -3.56 -15.99 -1.36
CA PHE A 116 -2.69 -17.15 -1.17
C PHE A 116 -3.01 -18.34 -2.09
N ASN A 117 -4.21 -18.38 -2.68
CA ASN A 117 -4.71 -19.52 -3.47
C ASN A 117 -4.66 -20.85 -2.67
N LYS A 118 -5.05 -20.81 -1.39
CA LYS A 118 -5.01 -21.95 -0.45
C LYS A 118 -6.36 -22.20 0.24
N GLU A 119 -7.47 -21.83 -0.38
CA GLU A 119 -8.82 -21.94 0.20
C GLU A 119 -8.89 -21.29 1.59
N LEU A 120 -8.39 -20.06 1.67
CA LEU A 120 -8.37 -19.27 2.90
C LEU A 120 -9.40 -18.16 2.81
N SER A 121 -10.03 -17.91 3.95
CA SER A 121 -10.90 -16.78 4.22
C SER A 121 -10.28 -15.87 5.28
N ALA A 122 -10.91 -14.73 5.54
CA ALA A 122 -10.44 -13.77 6.54
C ALA A 122 -10.27 -14.39 7.94
N SER A 123 -11.19 -15.28 8.33
CA SER A 123 -11.13 -15.97 9.63
C SER A 123 -9.93 -16.90 9.77
N ASN A 124 -9.27 -17.29 8.67
CA ASN A 124 -8.06 -18.10 8.75
C ASN A 124 -6.81 -17.25 9.01
N ILE A 125 -6.88 -15.92 8.86
CA ILE A 125 -5.73 -15.04 9.05
C ILE A 125 -5.64 -14.63 10.51
N LYS A 126 -4.51 -14.94 11.15
CA LYS A 126 -4.22 -14.45 12.49
C LYS A 126 -3.48 -13.13 12.38
N PHE A 127 -4.15 -12.03 12.67
CA PHE A 127 -3.58 -10.70 12.63
C PHE A 127 -4.04 -9.85 13.80
N TYR A 128 -3.25 -8.81 14.09
CA TYR A 128 -3.64 -7.70 14.95
C TYR A 128 -3.22 -6.40 14.28
N GLY A 129 -4.08 -5.40 14.31
CA GLY A 129 -3.81 -4.05 13.82
C GLY A 129 -3.78 -3.04 14.95
N LYS A 130 -3.14 -1.90 14.74
CA LYS A 130 -3.28 -0.69 15.57
C LYS A 130 -3.22 0.53 14.65
N ILE A 131 -4.06 1.52 14.94
CA ILE A 131 -4.18 2.76 14.17
C ILE A 131 -3.41 3.85 14.91
N HIS A 132 -2.65 4.64 14.17
CA HIS A 132 -1.97 5.84 14.65
C HIS A 132 -2.48 7.05 13.86
N PHE A 133 -2.58 8.18 14.54
CA PHE A 133 -3.19 9.40 14.00
C PHE A 133 -2.17 10.41 13.46
N ASP A 134 -0.90 10.29 13.85
CA ASP A 134 0.16 11.21 13.44
C ASP A 134 1.43 10.42 13.05
N ARG A 135 2.17 10.92 12.07
CA ARG A 135 3.61 10.67 11.96
C ARG A 135 4.24 12.03 12.12
N GLY A 136 4.85 12.31 13.28
CA GLY A 136 5.47 13.60 13.63
C GLY A 136 6.68 13.99 12.76
N ARG A 137 6.55 13.93 11.44
CA ARG A 137 7.58 14.09 10.41
C ARG A 137 7.10 14.85 9.17
N SER A 138 5.85 15.32 9.12
CA SER A 138 5.35 16.08 7.97
C SER A 138 4.31 17.12 8.39
N ASP A 139 4.33 18.28 7.73
CA ASP A 139 3.37 19.39 7.90
C ASP A 139 1.94 19.05 7.41
N ASN A 140 1.66 17.78 7.07
CA ASN A 140 0.35 17.34 6.60
C ASN A 140 -0.59 17.00 7.78
N GLU A 141 -1.76 17.63 7.81
CA GLU A 141 -2.75 17.53 8.91
C GLU A 141 -3.44 16.16 9.03
N LEU A 142 -3.44 15.34 7.97
CA LEU A 142 -4.06 14.00 7.97
C LEU A 142 -3.01 12.91 7.70
N ASN A 143 -2.57 12.23 8.76
CA ASN A 143 -1.52 11.21 8.69
C ASN A 143 -1.90 9.89 9.37
N MET A 144 -3.21 9.62 9.41
CA MET A 144 -3.71 8.37 9.98
C MET A 144 -3.22 7.18 9.16
N HIS A 145 -2.67 6.19 9.85
CA HIS A 145 -2.20 4.96 9.24
C HIS A 145 -2.36 3.78 10.20
N CYS A 146 -2.27 2.57 9.66
CA CYS A 146 -2.44 1.35 10.42
C CYS A 146 -1.22 0.44 10.24
N HIS A 147 -0.70 -0.05 11.37
CA HIS A 147 0.27 -1.13 11.40
C HIS A 147 -0.46 -2.45 11.64
N LEU A 148 -0.13 -3.48 10.86
CA LEU A 148 -0.64 -4.83 11.04
C LEU A 148 0.52 -5.78 11.36
N ILE A 149 0.31 -6.63 12.36
CA ILE A 149 1.12 -7.80 12.67
C ILE A 149 0.36 -9.03 12.19
N VAL A 150 0.84 -9.70 11.15
CA VAL A 150 0.19 -10.89 10.58
C VAL A 150 1.04 -12.12 10.82
N SER A 151 0.50 -13.15 11.48
CA SER A 151 1.22 -14.41 11.69
C SER A 151 1.57 -15.09 10.36
N ARG A 152 2.75 -15.71 10.28
CA ARG A 152 3.11 -16.56 9.13
C ARG A 152 2.26 -17.83 9.06
N LYS A 153 1.57 -18.18 10.14
CA LYS A 153 0.68 -19.35 10.17
C LYS A 153 -0.77 -18.88 10.13
N ASP A 154 -1.63 -19.68 9.51
CA ASP A 154 -3.08 -19.51 9.68
C ASP A 154 -3.47 -19.69 11.16
N GLN A 155 -4.70 -19.29 11.52
CA GLN A 155 -5.21 -19.41 12.90
C GLN A 155 -5.18 -20.85 13.43
N ALA A 156 -5.36 -21.85 12.55
CA ALA A 156 -5.29 -23.26 12.91
C ALA A 156 -3.86 -23.80 13.08
N ASN A 157 -2.83 -22.97 12.87
CA ASN A 157 -1.42 -23.32 12.95
C ASN A 157 -0.96 -24.42 11.96
N LYS A 158 -1.65 -24.55 10.81
CA LYS A 158 -1.43 -25.58 9.79
C LYS A 158 -0.72 -25.03 8.56
N LYS A 159 -1.26 -24.02 7.91
CA LYS A 159 -0.76 -23.49 6.62
C LYS A 159 0.29 -22.39 6.83
N LYS A 160 1.39 -22.43 6.08
CA LYS A 160 2.40 -21.34 6.01
C LYS A 160 1.96 -20.30 4.98
N LEU A 161 1.89 -19.04 5.40
CA LEU A 161 1.41 -17.87 4.66
C LEU A 161 2.55 -16.86 4.61
N SER A 162 3.17 -16.67 3.44
CA SER A 162 4.24 -15.69 3.25
C SER A 162 3.85 -14.73 2.13
N PRO A 163 3.57 -13.45 2.42
CA PRO A 163 3.29 -12.45 1.39
C PRO A 163 4.55 -12.04 0.60
N LEU A 164 5.73 -12.38 1.13
CA LEU A 164 7.04 -12.11 0.52
C LEU A 164 7.55 -13.26 -0.35
N THR A 165 6.73 -14.27 -0.64
CA THR A 165 7.13 -15.34 -1.56
C THR A 165 7.25 -14.84 -3.00
N ASN A 166 8.07 -15.53 -3.81
CA ASN A 166 8.16 -15.33 -5.25
C ASN A 166 7.20 -16.25 -6.04
N HIS A 167 6.58 -17.22 -5.37
CA HIS A 167 5.54 -18.05 -5.98
C HIS A 167 4.23 -17.26 -6.06
N LYS A 168 3.53 -17.29 -7.20
CA LYS A 168 2.26 -16.55 -7.38
C LYS A 168 1.06 -17.49 -7.50
N ASN A 169 1.04 -18.30 -8.56
CA ASN A 169 -0.02 -19.26 -8.83
C ASN A 169 0.58 -20.62 -9.24
N THR A 170 1.47 -21.14 -8.42
CA THR A 170 2.15 -22.41 -8.71
C THR A 170 1.16 -23.57 -8.53
N LYS A 171 0.82 -24.25 -9.64
CA LYS A 171 -0.15 -25.36 -9.65
C LYS A 171 0.50 -26.73 -9.41
N SER A 172 1.80 -26.86 -9.62
CA SER A 172 2.55 -28.12 -9.57
C SER A 172 3.81 -28.03 -8.69
N GLY A 173 4.25 -29.16 -8.16
CA GLY A 173 5.38 -29.25 -7.24
C GLY A 173 4.99 -29.23 -5.76
N ILE A 174 6.01 -29.19 -4.89
CA ILE A 174 5.87 -29.26 -3.43
C ILE A 174 5.16 -28.00 -2.88
N ILE A 175 5.40 -26.85 -3.52
CA ILE A 175 4.78 -25.57 -3.15
C ILE A 175 3.62 -25.30 -4.11
N LYS A 176 2.39 -25.45 -3.62
CA LYS A 176 1.16 -25.08 -4.34
C LYS A 176 0.64 -23.73 -3.86
N GLY A 177 0.11 -22.93 -4.78
CA GLY A 177 -0.39 -21.57 -4.55
C GLY A 177 0.73 -20.53 -4.67
N GLY A 178 0.65 -19.46 -3.88
CA GLY A 178 1.62 -18.38 -3.91
C GLY A 178 1.07 -17.11 -3.26
N PHE A 179 1.59 -15.95 -3.62
CA PHE A 179 1.04 -14.65 -3.26
C PHE A 179 1.43 -13.64 -4.33
N ASP A 180 0.46 -13.01 -4.99
CA ASP A 180 0.73 -11.99 -6.00
C ASP A 180 0.45 -10.60 -5.43
N ARG A 181 1.52 -9.86 -5.10
CA ARG A 181 1.42 -8.52 -4.50
C ARG A 181 0.75 -7.52 -5.43
N VAL A 182 0.99 -7.60 -6.75
CA VAL A 182 0.37 -6.71 -7.74
C VAL A 182 -1.15 -6.92 -7.73
N ASN A 183 -1.58 -8.18 -7.81
CA ASN A 183 -3.00 -8.52 -7.74
C ASN A 183 -3.65 -8.08 -6.42
N LEU A 184 -2.95 -8.22 -5.29
CA LEU A 184 -3.47 -7.72 -4.02
C LEU A 184 -3.73 -6.21 -4.07
N PHE A 185 -2.75 -5.42 -4.51
CA PHE A 185 -2.84 -3.97 -4.54
C PHE A 185 -3.97 -3.48 -5.44
N GLN A 186 -4.16 -4.08 -6.62
CA GLN A 186 -5.31 -3.80 -7.47
C GLN A 186 -6.65 -4.13 -6.79
N GLN A 187 -6.74 -5.30 -6.16
CA GLN A 187 -7.98 -5.78 -5.56
C GLN A 187 -8.42 -4.97 -4.33
N ILE A 188 -7.47 -4.46 -3.55
CA ILE A 188 -7.76 -3.68 -2.36
C ILE A 188 -8.02 -2.20 -2.68
N GLU A 189 -7.46 -1.64 -3.75
CA GLU A 189 -7.85 -0.32 -4.27
C GLU A 189 -9.29 -0.37 -4.78
N GLN A 190 -9.62 -1.33 -5.64
CA GLN A 190 -11.00 -1.52 -6.10
C GLN A 190 -11.97 -1.80 -4.95
N GLY A 191 -11.52 -2.51 -3.92
CA GLY A 191 -12.31 -2.77 -2.73
C GLY A 191 -12.53 -1.52 -1.89
N PHE A 192 -11.51 -0.67 -1.75
CA PHE A 192 -11.63 0.65 -1.12
C PHE A 192 -12.64 1.51 -1.87
N ASP A 193 -12.47 1.61 -3.19
CA ASP A 193 -13.30 2.46 -4.05
C ASP A 193 -14.78 2.07 -3.95
N LYS A 194 -15.08 0.76 -3.90
CA LYS A 194 -16.44 0.26 -3.69
C LYS A 194 -16.96 0.50 -2.28
N LEU A 195 -16.15 0.29 -1.25
CA LEU A 195 -16.57 0.40 0.15
C LEU A 195 -16.90 1.85 0.55
N PHE A 196 -16.18 2.82 -0.01
CA PHE A 196 -16.33 4.24 0.33
C PHE A 196 -16.92 5.07 -0.82
N ASN A 197 -17.36 4.43 -1.90
CA ASN A 197 -17.81 5.10 -3.13
C ASN A 197 -16.80 6.16 -3.62
N TYR A 198 -15.50 5.82 -3.53
CA TYR A 198 -14.41 6.74 -3.87
C TYR A 198 -14.14 6.69 -5.37
N ASN A 199 -14.34 7.82 -6.05
CA ASN A 199 -14.05 7.97 -7.47
C ASN A 199 -12.57 8.28 -7.70
N ARG A 200 -11.74 7.22 -7.65
CA ARG A 200 -10.29 7.31 -7.81
C ARG A 200 -9.91 7.87 -9.17
N GLN A 201 -9.05 8.89 -9.18
CA GLN A 201 -8.49 9.37 -10.45
C GLN A 201 -7.52 8.33 -11.03
N PRO A 202 -7.45 8.14 -12.36
CA PRO A 202 -6.54 7.17 -12.97
C PRO A 202 -5.08 7.32 -12.51
N THR A 203 -4.62 8.55 -12.33
CA THR A 203 -3.26 8.89 -11.87
C THR A 203 -2.98 8.49 -10.41
N GLU A 204 -4.03 8.27 -9.62
CA GLU A 204 -3.94 7.81 -8.23
C GLU A 204 -3.86 6.28 -8.11
N SER A 205 -4.18 5.56 -9.19
CA SER A 205 -4.21 4.09 -9.20
C SER A 205 -2.82 3.49 -9.02
N PHE A 206 -2.79 2.31 -8.41
CA PHE A 206 -1.59 1.49 -8.29
C PHE A 206 -0.98 1.21 -9.67
N ASP A 207 -1.79 0.87 -10.67
CA ASP A 207 -1.31 0.52 -12.00
C ASP A 207 -0.59 1.69 -12.68
N TYR A 208 -1.18 2.89 -12.61
CA TYR A 208 -0.55 4.09 -13.14
C TYR A 208 0.77 4.39 -12.42
N ARG A 209 0.75 4.42 -11.08
CA ARG A 209 1.96 4.72 -10.27
C ARG A 209 3.06 3.69 -10.45
N ASN A 210 2.70 2.41 -10.50
CA ASN A 210 3.63 1.32 -10.71
C ASN A 210 4.25 1.38 -12.11
N THR A 211 3.47 1.71 -13.14
CA THR A 211 3.97 1.90 -14.49
C THR A 211 4.90 3.11 -14.55
N MET A 212 4.51 4.26 -14.02
CA MET A 212 5.39 5.45 -14.00
C MET A 212 6.73 5.20 -13.31
N LYS A 213 6.74 4.38 -12.25
CA LYS A 213 7.96 4.07 -11.49
C LYS A 213 8.84 2.99 -12.13
N ASN A 214 8.22 1.91 -12.63
CA ASN A 214 8.91 0.67 -13.00
C ASN A 214 8.76 0.29 -14.49
N GLY A 215 7.89 0.97 -15.22
CA GLY A 215 7.60 0.74 -16.63
C GLY A 215 8.66 1.31 -17.56
N THR A 216 8.55 0.94 -18.82
CA THR A 216 9.39 1.48 -19.89
C THR A 216 9.06 2.94 -20.19
N ILE A 217 10.02 3.66 -20.78
CA ILE A 217 9.81 5.05 -21.22
C ILE A 217 8.59 5.14 -22.16
N PHE A 218 8.40 4.15 -23.03
CA PHE A 218 7.27 4.11 -23.97
C PHE A 218 5.92 3.96 -23.25
N GLU A 219 5.82 3.06 -22.28
CA GLU A 219 4.59 2.89 -21.46
C GLU A 219 4.26 4.17 -20.69
N ASN A 220 5.27 4.83 -20.11
CA ASN A 220 5.10 6.08 -19.38
C ASN A 220 4.61 7.21 -20.29
N LEU A 221 5.19 7.36 -21.49
CA LEU A 221 4.74 8.36 -22.47
C LEU A 221 3.31 8.11 -22.93
N ASN A 222 2.92 6.84 -23.11
CA ASN A 222 1.55 6.50 -23.49
C ASN A 222 0.53 6.87 -22.40
N LEU A 223 0.83 6.60 -21.13
CA LEU A 223 -0.04 6.98 -20.01
C LEU A 223 -0.17 8.50 -19.90
N GLN A 224 0.93 9.25 -20.00
CA GLN A 224 0.89 10.72 -19.99
C GLN A 224 0.08 11.29 -21.15
N ARG A 225 0.20 10.70 -22.35
CA ARG A 225 -0.60 11.11 -23.51
C ARG A 225 -2.10 10.86 -23.31
N GLN A 226 -2.47 9.71 -22.73
CA GLN A 226 -3.87 9.40 -22.43
C GLN A 226 -4.45 10.37 -21.39
N GLU A 227 -3.64 10.76 -20.40
CA GLU A 227 -4.03 11.75 -19.40
C GLU A 227 -4.33 13.11 -20.04
N LEU A 228 -3.45 13.61 -20.91
CA LEU A 228 -3.66 14.86 -21.65
C LEU A 228 -4.91 14.82 -22.53
N GLN A 229 -5.13 13.72 -23.25
CA GLN A 229 -6.35 13.55 -24.07
C GLN A 229 -7.63 13.46 -23.23
N SER A 230 -7.53 13.05 -21.97
CA SER A 230 -8.68 12.99 -21.07
C SER A 230 -9.00 14.37 -20.47
N SER A 231 -7.99 15.21 -20.23
CA SER A 231 -8.18 16.58 -19.78
C SER A 231 -8.71 17.47 -20.90
N GLU A 232 -8.21 17.35 -22.13
CA GLU A 232 -8.72 18.06 -23.31
C GLU A 232 -10.21 17.79 -23.55
N ARG A 233 -10.62 16.51 -23.54
CA ARG A 233 -12.04 16.13 -23.70
C ARG A 233 -12.94 16.65 -22.59
N LYS A 234 -12.44 16.75 -21.35
CA LYS A 234 -13.20 17.36 -20.24
C LYS A 234 -13.39 18.86 -20.47
N ILE A 235 -12.39 19.56 -21.01
CA ILE A 235 -12.48 21.00 -21.33
C ILE A 235 -13.52 21.24 -22.44
N GLU A 236 -13.48 20.43 -23.52
CA GLU A 236 -14.45 20.54 -24.63
C GLU A 236 -15.90 20.35 -24.16
N ILE A 237 -16.18 19.32 -23.35
CA ILE A 237 -17.52 19.07 -22.78
C ILE A 237 -17.99 20.24 -21.89
N THR A 238 -17.07 20.89 -21.19
CA THR A 238 -17.38 22.03 -20.32
C THR A 238 -17.60 23.33 -21.12
N GLN A 239 -17.03 23.44 -22.32
CA GLN A 239 -17.27 24.57 -23.23
C GLN A 239 -18.60 24.44 -23.99
N ASP A 240 -18.96 23.24 -24.45
CA ASP A 240 -20.25 22.99 -25.13
C ASP A 240 -21.47 23.16 -24.21
N SER A 241 -21.32 22.89 -22.90
CA SER A 241 -22.39 23.11 -21.91
C SER A 241 -22.57 24.58 -21.49
N ASN A 242 -21.64 25.46 -21.87
CA ASN A 242 -21.70 26.91 -21.59
C ASN A 242 -22.11 27.75 -22.83
N GLN A 243 -22.54 27.12 -23.93
CA GLN A 243 -23.13 27.83 -25.08
C GLN A 243 -24.62 28.17 -24.87
N GLU A 244 -24.94 28.85 -23.78
CA GLU A 244 -26.09 29.75 -23.67
C GLU A 244 -25.66 31.06 -23.01
N ASN A 245 -24.64 31.73 -23.57
CA ASN A 245 -24.61 33.19 -23.54
C ASN A 245 -23.67 33.74 -24.62
N SER A 246 -24.29 34.35 -25.63
CA SER A 246 -23.66 34.99 -26.77
C SER A 246 -22.86 36.22 -26.38
N PHE A 247 -21.59 36.32 -26.78
CA PHE A 247 -21.02 37.59 -27.26
C PHE A 247 -19.92 37.32 -28.29
N SER A 248 -20.21 37.77 -29.51
CA SER A 248 -19.36 37.71 -30.69
C SER A 248 -18.28 38.79 -30.61
N ILE A 249 -17.02 38.40 -30.74
CA ILE A 249 -15.95 39.33 -31.16
C ILE A 249 -15.14 38.61 -32.25
N ASN A 250 -15.29 39.11 -33.48
CA ASN A 250 -14.46 38.74 -34.62
C ASN A 250 -13.01 39.16 -34.36
N LEU A 251 -12.05 38.31 -34.73
CA LEU A 251 -10.68 38.77 -34.92
C LEU A 251 -10.16 38.26 -36.26
N GLU A 252 -10.02 39.22 -37.18
CA GLU A 252 -9.31 39.08 -38.44
C GLU A 252 -7.83 38.77 -38.21
N ASN A 253 -7.25 38.09 -39.21
CA ASN A 253 -5.87 37.68 -39.29
C ASN A 253 -4.88 38.82 -39.07
N GLU A 254 -3.86 38.59 -38.23
CA GLU A 254 -2.52 39.13 -38.49
C GLU A 254 -1.43 38.16 -38.04
N VAL A 255 -0.64 37.72 -39.02
CA VAL A 255 0.56 36.90 -38.85
C VAL A 255 1.70 37.82 -38.43
N VAL A 256 2.16 37.74 -37.17
CA VAL A 256 3.50 38.23 -36.79
C VAL A 256 4.13 37.32 -35.72
N ASN A 257 5.31 36.80 -36.05
CA ASN A 257 6.26 36.10 -35.18
C ASN A 257 6.63 36.92 -33.92
N ASN A 258 6.60 36.30 -32.73
CA ASN A 258 7.81 36.00 -31.95
C ASN A 258 7.53 35.50 -30.52
N LYS A 259 8.32 34.48 -30.13
CA LYS A 259 8.83 34.17 -28.78
C LYS A 259 7.92 34.52 -27.58
N LYS A 260 7.27 33.50 -27.03
CA LYS A 260 7.22 33.19 -25.59
C LYS A 260 6.39 31.91 -25.37
N ASN A 261 7.06 30.77 -25.32
CA ASN A 261 6.47 29.55 -24.75
C ASN A 261 7.52 28.73 -24.01
N SER A 262 8.29 29.39 -23.12
CA SER A 262 9.26 28.71 -22.23
C SER A 262 8.80 28.64 -20.78
N GLN A 263 7.57 29.07 -20.45
CA GLN A 263 7.06 29.05 -19.06
C GLN A 263 6.34 27.74 -18.69
N THR A 264 5.81 26.99 -19.66
CA THR A 264 5.22 25.66 -19.41
C THR A 264 6.25 24.53 -19.38
N LEU A 265 7.34 24.63 -20.15
CA LEU A 265 8.43 23.64 -20.13
C LEU A 265 9.37 23.76 -18.92
N THR A 266 9.52 24.97 -18.35
CA THR A 266 10.38 25.19 -17.17
C THR A 266 9.75 24.67 -15.87
N SER A 267 8.42 24.68 -15.76
CA SER A 267 7.72 24.03 -14.64
C SER A 267 8.00 22.51 -14.61
N LEU A 268 8.03 21.86 -15.78
CA LEU A 268 8.24 20.41 -15.91
C LEU A 268 9.68 19.94 -15.60
N LEU A 269 10.69 20.78 -15.85
CA LEU A 269 12.08 20.45 -15.49
C LEU A 269 12.38 20.66 -14.00
N SER A 270 11.64 21.53 -13.31
CA SER A 270 11.84 21.77 -11.88
C SER A 270 11.44 20.57 -10.99
N LEU A 271 10.52 19.72 -11.45
CA LEU A 271 10.12 18.51 -10.73
C LEU A 271 11.14 17.37 -10.85
N VAL A 272 12.08 17.46 -11.80
CA VAL A 272 13.13 16.44 -12.00
C VAL A 272 14.26 16.58 -10.96
N SER A 273 14.36 17.71 -10.26
CA SER A 273 15.49 18.01 -9.36
C SER A 273 15.26 17.69 -7.88
N SER A 274 14.06 17.30 -7.44
CA SER A 274 13.81 16.88 -6.05
C SER A 274 13.87 15.36 -5.88
N LYS A 275 15.00 14.75 -6.28
CA LYS A 275 15.41 13.45 -5.75
C LYS A 275 16.06 13.66 -4.38
N ALA A 276 15.26 13.51 -3.33
CA ALA A 276 15.75 13.22 -1.99
C ALA A 276 15.47 11.75 -1.67
N ASP A 277 16.47 11.11 -1.08
CA ASP A 277 16.72 9.67 -1.01
C ASP A 277 15.66 8.84 -0.30
N TYR A 278 15.23 7.75 -0.95
CA TYR A 278 14.80 6.53 -0.26
C TYR A 278 15.25 5.31 -1.07
N THR A 279 16.34 4.70 -0.61
CA THR A 279 16.92 3.46 -1.16
C THR A 279 16.08 2.26 -0.74
N ALA A 280 15.38 1.64 -1.69
CA ALA A 280 14.93 0.26 -1.58
C ALA A 280 15.91 -0.61 -2.39
N ASN A 281 16.91 -1.19 -1.70
CA ASN A 281 17.84 -2.14 -2.29
C ASN A 281 17.08 -3.41 -2.69
N PHE A 282 16.88 -3.62 -3.99
CA PHE A 282 16.62 -4.93 -4.58
C PHE A 282 17.90 -5.41 -5.26
N GLU A 283 18.72 -6.19 -4.54
CA GLU A 283 19.76 -6.99 -5.18
C GLU A 283 19.12 -8.19 -5.88
N GLU A 284 19.07 -8.13 -7.20
CA GLU A 284 18.88 -9.29 -8.08
C GLU A 284 20.09 -10.22 -7.96
N GLN A 285 19.96 -11.32 -7.21
CA GLN A 285 20.92 -12.42 -7.31
C GLN A 285 20.65 -13.22 -8.59
N ILE A 286 21.47 -12.96 -9.60
CA ILE A 286 21.60 -13.74 -10.83
C ILE A 286 21.87 -15.23 -10.48
N PRO A 287 21.18 -16.20 -11.10
CA PRO A 287 21.44 -17.62 -10.84
C PRO A 287 22.82 -18.02 -11.35
N LYS A 288 23.72 -18.43 -10.45
CA LYS A 288 25.02 -19.02 -10.82
C LYS A 288 24.82 -20.35 -11.55
N ALA A 289 25.37 -20.47 -12.75
CA ALA A 289 25.40 -21.68 -13.55
C ALA A 289 26.01 -22.87 -12.78
N LYS A 290 25.37 -24.04 -12.87
CA LYS A 290 25.81 -25.29 -12.25
C LYS A 290 27.17 -25.73 -12.82
N LYS A 291 28.22 -25.77 -11.98
CA LYS A 291 29.49 -26.43 -12.33
C LYS A 291 29.27 -27.96 -12.40
N LYS A 292 29.61 -28.56 -13.55
CA LYS A 292 29.68 -30.01 -13.75
C LYS A 292 30.69 -30.63 -12.76
N LYS A 293 30.30 -31.68 -12.04
CA LYS A 293 31.21 -32.52 -11.24
C LYS A 293 32.18 -33.24 -12.20
N LYS A 294 33.49 -33.10 -11.98
CA LYS A 294 34.50 -34.00 -12.55
C LYS A 294 34.45 -35.33 -11.79
N LEU A 295 34.37 -36.44 -12.52
CA LEU A 295 34.64 -37.78 -12.01
C LEU A 295 36.08 -37.85 -11.49
N ARG A 296 36.27 -38.42 -10.30
CA ARG A 296 37.59 -38.92 -9.86
C ARG A 296 37.71 -40.38 -10.31
N ARG A 297 38.74 -40.66 -11.10
CA ARG A 297 39.41 -41.97 -11.13
C ARG A 297 40.48 -41.96 -10.04
#